data_AF-A0AAV2IE94-F1
#
_entry.id   AF-A0AAV2IE94-F1
#
_cell.length_a   1.000
_cell.length_b   1.000
_cell.length_c   1.000
_cell.angle_alpha   90.00
_cell.angle_beta   90.00
_cell.angle_gamma   90.00
#
_symmetry.space_group_name_H-M   'P 1'
#
loop_
_entity.id
_entity.type
_entity.pdbx_description
1 polymer ?
#
loop_
_entity_poly.entity_id
_entity_poly.type
_entity_poly.pdbx_seq_one_letter_code
_entity_poly.pdbx_strand_id
1 'polypeptide(L)'
;MAALRNLAISPGGLVNKKMRQKVWPLLLNVNTENIPPKPSQEEMMALSKTYAQVVMDVNRSSSRFPPGIDDHVRMSMKDKLVDLIMRVMLKNRKLKYYQGFHDVCITFLLCMDEDLAFAMVDRLALGNMREYLDDTME
;
A
#
# COMPACT_ATOMS: atom_id res chain seq x y z
N MET A 1 -15.22 -16.91 -8.33
CA MET A 1 -14.16 -16.73 -7.31
C MET A 1 -13.22 -17.94 -7.15
N ALA A 2 -13.73 -19.18 -7.04
CA ALA A 2 -12.88 -20.37 -6.83
C ALA A 2 -11.76 -20.55 -7.88
N ALA A 3 -12.06 -20.40 -9.17
CA ALA A 3 -11.06 -20.51 -10.24
C ALA A 3 -9.91 -19.48 -10.12
N LEU A 4 -10.21 -18.23 -9.77
CA LEU A 4 -9.20 -17.18 -9.58
C LEU A 4 -8.32 -17.45 -8.36
N ARG A 5 -8.89 -18.00 -7.28
CA ARG A 5 -8.13 -18.43 -6.11
C ARG A 5 -7.18 -19.56 -6.47
N ASN A 6 -7.65 -20.57 -7.21
CA ASN A 6 -6.83 -21.70 -7.65
C ASN A 6 -5.67 -21.25 -8.56
N LEU A 7 -5.91 -20.31 -9.47
CA LEU A 7 -4.85 -19.72 -10.31
C LEU A 7 -3.85 -18.88 -9.50
N ALA A 8 -4.28 -18.23 -8.42
CA ALA A 8 -3.37 -17.45 -7.58
C ALA A 8 -2.39 -18.34 -6.78
N ILE A 9 -2.82 -19.56 -6.42
CA ILE A 9 -2.01 -20.51 -5.63
C ILE A 9 -1.26 -21.55 -6.50
N SER A 10 -1.57 -21.65 -7.80
CA SER A 10 -0.88 -22.57 -8.71
C SER A 10 0.57 -22.14 -8.96
N PRO A 11 1.46 -23.04 -9.42
CA PRO A 11 2.83 -22.69 -9.80
C PRO A 11 2.88 -21.48 -10.74
N GLY A 12 3.70 -20.47 -10.40
CA GLY A 12 3.80 -19.20 -11.12
C GLY A 12 2.70 -18.16 -10.80
N GLY A 13 1.60 -18.59 -10.18
CA GLY A 13 0.50 -17.74 -9.71
C GLY A 13 -0.06 -16.81 -10.78
N LEU A 14 -0.37 -15.57 -10.38
CA LEU A 14 -0.75 -14.50 -11.31
C LEU A 14 0.51 -13.92 -11.96
N VAL A 15 0.76 -14.35 -13.20
CA VAL A 15 2.05 -14.22 -13.91
C VAL A 15 2.47 -12.80 -14.29
N ASN A 16 1.56 -11.82 -14.37
CA ASN A 16 1.91 -10.45 -14.76
C ASN A 16 1.12 -9.35 -14.03
N LYS A 17 1.63 -8.12 -14.08
CA LYS A 17 1.03 -6.94 -13.41
C LYS A 17 -0.42 -6.70 -13.86
N LYS A 18 -0.70 -6.79 -15.16
CA LYS A 18 -2.04 -6.58 -15.73
C LYS A 18 -3.08 -7.55 -15.17
N MET A 19 -2.70 -8.81 -14.94
CA MET A 19 -3.55 -9.80 -14.30
C MET A 19 -3.75 -9.49 -12.81
N ARG A 20 -2.68 -9.11 -12.09
CA ARG A 20 -2.76 -8.75 -10.66
C ARG A 20 -3.67 -7.54 -10.44
N GLN A 21 -3.56 -6.51 -11.28
CA GLN A 21 -4.43 -5.32 -11.26
C GLN A 21 -5.92 -5.67 -11.38
N LYS A 22 -6.27 -6.72 -12.14
CA LYS A 22 -7.67 -7.17 -12.29
C LYS A 22 -8.11 -8.13 -11.20
N VAL A 23 -7.24 -9.07 -10.82
CA VAL A 23 -7.62 -10.21 -10.00
C VAL A 23 -7.47 -9.92 -8.51
N TRP A 24 -6.44 -9.18 -8.09
CA TRP A 24 -6.26 -8.89 -6.66
C TRP A 24 -7.44 -8.14 -6.05
N PRO A 25 -8.03 -7.10 -6.68
CA PRO A 25 -9.22 -6.42 -6.14
C PRO A 25 -10.41 -7.36 -5.96
N LEU A 26 -10.60 -8.29 -6.90
CA LEU A 26 -11.65 -9.31 -6.79
C LEU A 26 -11.38 -10.25 -5.61
N LEU A 27 -10.14 -10.70 -5.42
CA LEU A 27 -9.76 -11.60 -4.33
C LEU A 27 -9.95 -10.98 -2.93
N LEU A 28 -9.68 -9.68 -2.81
CA LEU A 28 -9.86 -8.91 -1.57
C LEU A 28 -11.26 -8.31 -1.40
N ASN A 29 -12.13 -8.46 -2.41
CA ASN A 29 -13.45 -7.86 -2.45
C ASN A 29 -13.41 -6.34 -2.22
N VAL A 30 -12.55 -5.65 -2.97
CA VAL A 30 -12.34 -4.20 -2.90
C VAL A 30 -13.28 -3.49 -3.85
N ASN A 31 -13.94 -2.43 -3.37
CA ASN A 31 -14.68 -1.52 -4.24
C ASN A 31 -13.71 -0.56 -4.92
N THR A 32 -13.58 -0.69 -6.25
CA THR A 32 -12.69 0.15 -7.07
C THR A 32 -13.42 1.29 -7.78
N GLU A 33 -14.75 1.39 -7.64
CA GLU A 33 -15.57 2.39 -8.33
C GLU A 33 -15.67 3.71 -7.55
N ASN A 34 -15.61 3.64 -6.22
CA ASN A 34 -15.72 4.81 -5.35
C ASN A 34 -14.51 4.92 -4.42
N ILE A 35 -13.38 5.35 -4.99
CA ILE A 35 -12.14 5.56 -4.25
C ILE A 35 -12.12 7.02 -3.76
N PRO A 36 -12.11 7.29 -2.44
CA PRO A 36 -12.03 8.65 -1.90
C PRO A 36 -10.84 9.41 -2.45
N PRO A 37 -10.90 10.72 -2.71
CA PRO A 37 -9.77 11.47 -3.26
C PRO A 37 -8.53 11.42 -2.33
N LYS A 38 -7.36 11.65 -2.92
CA LYS A 38 -6.10 11.81 -2.18
C LYS A 38 -6.20 13.07 -1.28
N PRO A 39 -5.92 12.95 0.03
CA PRO A 39 -5.86 14.10 0.94
C PRO A 39 -4.78 15.10 0.51
N SER A 40 -4.94 16.35 0.94
CA SER A 40 -3.91 17.38 0.79
C SER A 40 -2.66 17.07 1.63
N GLN A 41 -1.51 17.61 1.25
CA GLN A 41 -0.28 17.45 2.04
C GLN A 41 -0.43 17.98 3.47
N GLU A 42 -1.16 19.08 3.66
CA GLU A 42 -1.43 19.65 4.99
C GLU A 42 -2.17 18.64 5.89
N GLU A 43 -3.20 17.97 5.35
CA GLU A 43 -3.92 16.91 6.08
C GLU A 43 -3.00 15.73 6.41
N MET A 44 -2.09 15.36 5.51
CA MET A 44 -1.12 14.29 5.75
C MET A 44 -0.14 14.66 6.87
N MET A 45 0.40 15.87 6.84
CA MET A 45 1.36 16.37 7.83
C MET A 45 0.74 16.59 9.21
N ALA A 46 -0.60 16.68 9.31
CA ALA A 46 -1.30 16.76 10.60
C ALA A 46 -1.04 15.54 11.50
N LEU A 47 -0.71 14.36 10.94
CA LEU A 47 -0.19 13.20 11.68
C LEU A 47 1.34 13.27 11.82
N SER A 48 1.86 14.39 12.33
CA SER A 48 3.28 14.74 12.24
C SER A 48 4.26 13.64 12.68
N LYS A 49 3.96 12.94 13.79
CA LYS A 49 4.78 11.82 14.28
C LYS A 49 4.81 10.64 13.29
N THR A 50 3.63 10.19 12.85
CA THR A 50 3.50 9.10 11.88
C THR A 50 4.13 9.48 10.55
N TYR A 51 3.89 10.71 10.07
CA TYR A 51 4.46 11.23 8.84
C TYR A 51 5.99 11.17 8.86
N ALA A 52 6.61 11.70 9.92
CA ALA A 52 8.06 11.67 10.08
C ALA A 52 8.63 10.24 10.09
N GLN A 53 7.97 9.31 10.77
CA GLN A 53 8.37 7.91 10.80
C GLN A 53 8.27 7.25 9.43
N VAL A 54 7.15 7.45 8.72
CA VAL A 54 6.92 6.89 7.37
C VAL A 54 7.97 7.40 6.39
N VAL A 55 8.24 8.71 6.37
CA VAL A 55 9.28 9.30 5.51
C VAL A 55 10.65 8.68 5.80
N MET A 56 10.98 8.49 7.08
CA MET A 56 12.25 7.91 7.51
C MET A 56 12.39 6.46 7.01
N ASP A 57 11.35 5.64 7.15
CA ASP A 57 11.37 4.24 6.74
C ASP A 57 11.37 4.07 5.21
N VAL A 58 10.60 4.89 4.50
CA VAL A 58 10.61 4.92 3.02
C VAL A 58 12.00 5.29 2.50
N ASN A 59 12.68 6.25 3.14
CA ASN A 59 14.02 6.66 2.74
C ASN A 59 15.06 5.55 2.90
N ARG A 60 14.91 4.69 3.91
CA ARG A 60 15.77 3.51 4.14
C ARG A 60 15.47 2.34 3.20
N SER A 61 14.34 2.35 2.50
CA SER A 61 13.84 1.23 1.69
C SER A 61 14.32 1.24 0.23
N SER A 62 15.44 1.88 -0.07
CA SER A 62 15.94 2.07 -1.45
C SER A 62 16.17 0.75 -2.21
N SER A 63 16.48 -0.34 -1.51
CA SER A 63 16.69 -1.68 -2.10
C SER A 63 15.43 -2.35 -2.64
N ARG A 64 14.23 -1.87 -2.27
CA ARG A 64 12.95 -2.42 -2.71
C ARG A 64 12.46 -1.87 -4.04
N PHE A 65 13.05 -0.76 -4.48
CA PHE A 65 12.76 -0.17 -5.78
C PHE A 65 13.57 -0.86 -6.87
N PRO A 66 13.09 -0.91 -8.12
CA PRO A 66 13.82 -1.55 -9.20
C PRO A 66 15.26 -1.00 -9.34
N PRO A 67 16.26 -1.87 -9.56
CA PRO A 67 17.64 -1.43 -9.77
C PRO A 67 17.75 -0.69 -11.11
N GLY A 68 18.66 0.29 -11.19
CA GLY A 68 18.97 1.01 -12.43
C GLY A 68 17.92 2.02 -12.91
N ILE A 69 16.86 2.28 -12.13
CA ILE A 69 15.97 3.42 -12.41
C ILE A 69 16.64 4.74 -12.04
N ASP A 70 16.27 5.77 -12.80
CA ASP A 70 16.67 7.15 -12.55
C ASP A 70 16.28 7.63 -11.14
N ASP A 71 17.12 8.48 -10.54
CA ASP A 71 16.94 8.94 -9.17
C ASP A 71 15.71 9.84 -8.99
N HIS A 72 15.33 10.62 -10.01
CA HIS A 72 14.09 11.40 -9.96
C HIS A 72 12.86 10.49 -9.98
N VAL A 73 12.90 9.42 -10.77
CA VAL A 73 11.83 8.41 -10.79
C VAL A 73 11.76 7.72 -9.43
N ARG A 74 12.90 7.33 -8.86
CA ARG A 74 12.97 6.72 -7.52
C ARG A 74 12.39 7.65 -6.46
N MET A 75 12.75 8.93 -6.49
CA MET A 75 12.22 9.93 -5.54
C MET A 75 10.70 10.07 -5.69
N SER A 76 10.20 10.19 -6.91
CA SER A 76 8.76 10.24 -7.16
C SER A 76 8.02 9.00 -6.64
N MET A 77 8.61 7.81 -6.76
CA MET A 77 8.01 6.58 -6.19
C MET A 77 8.04 6.57 -4.66
N LYS A 78 9.08 7.14 -4.04
CA LYS A 78 9.13 7.32 -2.58
C LYS A 78 8.02 8.27 -2.11
N ASP A 79 7.83 9.39 -2.78
CA ASP A 79 6.77 10.35 -2.45
C ASP A 79 5.40 9.69 -2.55
N LYS A 80 5.13 8.95 -3.63
CA LYS A 80 3.90 8.17 -3.81
C LYS A 80 3.70 7.11 -2.72
N LEU A 81 4.78 6.49 -2.25
CA LEU A 81 4.72 5.50 -1.17
C LEU A 81 4.37 6.14 0.17
N VAL A 82 4.97 7.31 0.48
CA VAL A 82 4.60 8.10 1.65
C VAL A 82 3.12 8.48 1.57
N ASP A 83 2.69 9.02 0.44
CA ASP A 83 1.31 9.45 0.23
C ASP A 83 0.30 8.29 0.36
N LEU A 84 0.62 7.12 -0.20
CA LEU A 84 -0.19 5.91 -0.07
C LEU A 84 -0.37 5.51 1.41
N ILE A 85 0.73 5.42 2.15
CA ILE A 85 0.71 5.02 3.57
C ILE A 85 -0.08 6.05 4.38
N MET A 86 0.21 7.34 4.20
CA MET A 86 -0.44 8.41 4.95
C MET A 86 -1.93 8.48 4.64
N ARG A 87 -2.35 8.30 3.39
CA ARG A 87 -3.77 8.23 3.02
C ARG A 87 -4.52 7.13 3.78
N VAL A 88 -3.90 5.96 3.96
CA VAL A 88 -4.49 4.87 4.77
C VAL A 88 -4.54 5.22 6.25
N MET A 89 -3.46 5.81 6.81
CA MET A 89 -3.41 6.21 8.23
C MET A 89 -4.40 7.33 8.55
N LEU A 90 -4.61 8.28 7.65
CA LEU A 90 -5.54 9.40 7.83
C LEU A 90 -6.99 8.94 7.78
N LYS A 91 -7.32 8.02 6.85
CA LYS A 91 -8.66 7.44 6.75
C LYS A 91 -8.98 6.58 7.98
N ASN A 92 -7.99 5.86 8.51
CA ASN A 92 -8.17 4.91 9.60
C ASN A 92 -7.41 5.35 10.85
N ARG A 93 -7.83 6.46 11.47
CA ARG A 93 -7.14 7.10 12.63
C ARG A 93 -6.92 6.20 13.85
N LYS A 94 -7.63 5.07 13.93
CA LYS A 94 -7.48 4.08 15.01
C LYS A 94 -6.25 3.18 14.80
N LEU A 95 -5.80 3.02 13.55
CA LEU A 95 -4.62 2.23 13.23
C LEU A 95 -3.34 2.99 13.61
N LYS A 96 -2.32 2.24 14.00
CA LYS A 96 -0.97 2.69 14.28
C LYS A 96 -0.04 2.17 13.20
N TYR A 97 0.83 3.03 12.71
CA TYR A 97 1.87 2.61 11.77
C TYR A 97 2.91 1.76 12.48
N TYR A 98 3.22 0.58 11.93
CA TYR A 98 4.32 -0.25 12.39
C TYR A 98 5.45 -0.27 11.35
N GLN A 99 6.69 -0.42 11.83
CA GLN A 99 7.87 -0.50 10.98
C GLN A 99 7.85 -1.79 10.14
N GLY A 100 7.85 -1.63 8.82
CA GLY A 100 7.74 -2.73 7.84
C GLY A 100 6.44 -2.68 7.03
N PHE A 101 5.44 -1.89 7.44
CA PHE A 101 4.22 -1.72 6.64
C PHE A 101 4.51 -1.13 5.24
N HIS A 102 5.55 -0.30 5.12
CA HIS A 102 6.00 0.26 3.84
C HIS A 102 6.43 -0.81 2.82
N ASP A 103 6.99 -1.94 3.27
CA ASP A 103 7.40 -3.06 2.40
C ASP A 103 6.17 -3.77 1.79
N VAL A 104 5.06 -3.79 2.51
CA VAL A 104 3.78 -4.27 1.97
C VAL A 104 3.24 -3.26 0.96
N CYS A 105 3.16 -1.98 1.34
CA CYS A 105 2.61 -0.93 0.49
C CYS A 105 3.35 -0.77 -0.85
N ILE A 106 4.69 -0.82 -0.86
CA ILE A 106 5.48 -0.70 -2.09
C ILE A 106 5.19 -1.82 -3.09
N THR A 107 4.86 -3.02 -2.60
CA THR A 107 4.51 -4.17 -3.45
C THR A 107 3.26 -3.89 -4.29
N PHE A 108 2.27 -3.21 -3.70
CA PHE A 108 1.08 -2.76 -4.42
C PHE A 108 1.43 -1.65 -5.40
N LEU A 109 2.16 -0.63 -4.97
CA LEU A 109 2.53 0.51 -5.81
C LEU A 109 3.42 0.12 -7.01
N LEU A 110 4.21 -0.95 -6.89
CA LEU A 110 4.97 -1.52 -8.00
C LEU A 110 4.10 -2.27 -9.02
N CYS A 111 2.89 -2.67 -8.63
CA CYS A 111 1.97 -3.44 -9.46
C CYS A 111 0.83 -2.61 -10.07
N MET A 112 0.42 -1.51 -9.45
CA MET A 112 -0.77 -0.71 -9.84
C MET A 112 -0.59 0.79 -9.57
N ASP A 113 -1.55 1.59 -10.03
CA ASP A 113 -1.59 3.03 -9.73
C ASP A 113 -1.92 3.33 -8.26
N GLU A 114 -1.77 4.60 -7.86
CA GLU A 114 -1.92 5.06 -6.48
C GLU A 114 -3.32 4.83 -5.91
N ASP A 115 -4.36 4.99 -6.73
CA ASP A 115 -5.75 4.86 -6.25
C ASP A 115 -6.12 3.40 -6.03
N LEU A 116 -5.79 2.53 -6.98
CA LEU A 116 -6.02 1.10 -6.80
C LEU A 116 -5.15 0.56 -5.66
N ALA A 117 -3.89 0.99 -5.55
CA ALA A 117 -3.01 0.60 -4.45
C ALA A 117 -3.60 1.02 -3.11
N PHE A 118 -4.13 2.25 -3.00
CA PHE A 118 -4.80 2.72 -1.80
C PHE A 118 -6.02 1.88 -1.45
N ALA A 119 -6.94 1.65 -2.39
CA ALA A 119 -8.15 0.87 -2.13
C ALA A 119 -7.82 -0.57 -1.64
N MET A 120 -6.76 -1.15 -2.19
CA MET A 120 -6.25 -2.46 -1.83
C MET A 120 -5.62 -2.49 -0.43
N VAL A 121 -4.69 -1.58 -0.18
CA VAL A 121 -3.96 -1.51 1.10
C VAL A 121 -4.91 -1.13 2.23
N ASP A 122 -5.86 -0.21 2.01
CA ASP A 122 -6.89 0.16 2.98
C ASP A 122 -7.73 -1.04 3.42
N ARG A 123 -8.16 -1.87 2.45
CA ARG A 123 -8.92 -3.10 2.74
C ARG A 123 -8.10 -4.12 3.53
N LEU A 124 -6.81 -4.25 3.22
CA LEU A 124 -5.89 -5.14 3.93
C LEU A 124 -5.63 -4.65 5.36
N ALA A 125 -5.39 -3.35 5.52
CA ALA A 125 -5.13 -2.71 6.80
C ALA A 125 -6.29 -2.94 7.79
N LEU A 126 -7.53 -2.90 7.31
CA LEU A 126 -8.73 -3.15 8.13
C LEU A 126 -9.08 -4.64 8.30
N GLY A 127 -8.43 -5.52 7.53
CA GLY A 127 -8.68 -6.96 7.53
C GLY A 127 -7.44 -7.72 7.97
N ASN A 128 -6.76 -8.32 6.99
CA ASN A 128 -5.64 -9.23 7.19
C ASN A 128 -4.49 -8.66 8.02
N MET A 129 -4.32 -7.34 8.04
CA MET A 129 -3.20 -6.69 8.72
C MET A 129 -3.61 -5.94 9.99
N ARG A 130 -4.89 -6.00 10.35
CA ARG A 130 -5.44 -5.17 11.43
C ARG A 130 -4.73 -5.41 12.76
N GLU A 131 -4.47 -6.67 13.11
CA GLU A 131 -3.76 -7.04 14.34
C GLU A 131 -2.35 -6.46 14.44
N TYR A 132 -1.66 -6.27 13.31
CA TYR A 132 -0.32 -5.65 13.29
C TYR A 132 -0.37 -4.13 13.30
N LEU A 133 -1.52 -3.55 13.00
CA LEU A 133 -1.76 -2.11 12.93
C LEU A 133 -2.59 -1.62 14.12
N ASP A 134 -2.95 -2.50 15.07
CA ASP A 134 -3.63 -2.12 16.30
C ASP A 134 -2.61 -1.79 17.41
N ASP A 135 -3.04 -1.03 18.42
CA ASP A 135 -2.15 -0.51 19.48
C ASP A 135 -1.65 -1.62 20.43
N THR A 136 -2.36 -2.74 20.49
CA THR A 136 -2.05 -3.88 21.36
C THR A 136 -2.07 -5.17 20.55
N MET A 137 -0.88 -5.71 20.27
CA MET A 137 -0.73 -7.15 20.12
C MET A 137 -0.85 -7.75 21.52
N GLU A 138 -2.06 -8.12 21.93
CA GLU A 138 -2.24 -9.10 23.01
C GLU A 138 -2.22 -10.52 22.43
#